data_AF-A0A6C0ASD6-F1
#
_entry.id   AF-A0A6C0ASD6-F1
#
_cell.length_a   1.000
_cell.length_b   1.000
_cell.length_c   1.000
_cell.angle_alpha   90.00
_cell.angle_beta   90.00
_cell.angle_gamma   90.00
#
_symmetry.space_group_name_H-M   'P 1'
#
loop_
_entity.id
_entity.type
_entity.pdbx_description
1 polymer ?
#
loop_
_entity_poly.entity_id
_entity_poly.type
_entity_poly.pdbx_seq_one_letter_code
_entity_poly.pdbx_strand_id
1 'polypeptide(L)'
;MSSNNSFSEEEKNNSYSKEEEEKIKQFKSFIDENEKNTIPISSEITDIENSIKKDYEKRDKGFRLKSDFENDITELLEINRNYRMSDSLQTSRYYDGRYNDWINENKAIIRERRSQIRDIDATINDIENRINEKEDLIYEKKKGLNKLRKNIGEASDERDKIIWKDRDEESKRINELREQGLDEFGDRFLTGKFIKPNLEPEPEPEPESKSLWSRVFNRSTQKKGGKRRSKGKSKKGGRRRRHTRKHRK
;
A
#
# COMPACT_ATOMS: atom_id res chain seq x y z
N MET A 1 56.48 35.00 -5.11
CA MET A 1 55.17 35.66 -4.90
C MET A 1 54.10 34.62 -5.15
N SER A 2 53.56 34.04 -4.07
CA SER A 2 52.51 33.02 -4.12
C SER A 2 51.18 33.76 -3.96
N SER A 3 50.40 33.85 -5.03
CA SER A 3 49.06 34.39 -5.02
C SER A 3 48.09 33.34 -4.48
N ASN A 4 47.65 33.57 -3.25
CA ASN A 4 46.53 32.89 -2.61
C ASN A 4 45.25 33.16 -3.42
N ASN A 5 44.70 32.11 -4.04
CA ASN A 5 43.31 32.11 -4.49
C ASN A 5 42.48 31.40 -3.40
N SER A 6 42.20 32.13 -2.31
CA SER A 6 41.15 31.77 -1.38
C SER A 6 39.82 32.21 -1.99
N PHE A 7 39.22 31.31 -2.78
CA PHE A 7 37.81 31.41 -3.13
C PHE A 7 37.05 31.12 -1.83
N SER A 8 36.68 32.17 -1.11
CA SER A 8 35.82 32.07 0.05
C SER A 8 34.55 31.33 -0.37
N GLU A 9 34.26 30.25 0.34
CA GLU A 9 32.93 29.67 0.45
C GLU A 9 32.02 30.71 1.12
N GLU A 10 31.74 31.80 0.41
CA GLU A 10 30.66 32.72 0.74
C GLU A 10 29.37 31.93 0.61
N GLU A 11 29.00 31.35 1.76
CA GLU A 11 27.66 31.33 2.29
C GLU A 11 26.60 31.34 1.20
N LYS A 12 26.25 30.14 0.75
CA LYS A 12 24.91 29.84 0.24
C LYS A 12 23.92 30.11 1.39
N ASN A 13 23.69 31.38 1.68
CA ASN A 13 22.64 31.88 2.53
C ASN A 13 21.34 31.67 1.77
N ASN A 14 20.88 30.40 1.77
CA ASN A 14 19.50 30.02 1.59
C ASN A 14 18.70 30.86 2.59
N SER A 15 18.16 31.98 2.13
CA SER A 15 17.48 32.96 2.98
C SER A 15 16.06 32.47 3.28
N TYR A 16 15.93 31.31 3.90
CA TYR A 16 14.79 31.09 4.77
C TYR A 16 14.94 32.09 5.93
N SER A 17 13.87 32.78 6.33
CA SER A 17 13.93 33.46 7.62
C SER A 17 14.22 32.39 8.69
N LYS A 18 14.98 32.73 9.74
CA LYS A 18 15.24 31.78 10.84
C LYS A 18 13.96 31.14 11.38
N GLU A 19 12.84 31.88 11.34
CA GLU A 19 11.51 31.40 11.70
C GLU A 19 10.95 30.32 10.75
N GLU A 20 11.18 30.43 9.43
CA GLU A 20 10.74 29.42 8.46
C GLU A 20 11.58 28.15 8.53
N GLU A 21 12.89 28.26 8.77
CA GLU A 21 13.72 27.07 9.01
C GLU A 21 13.29 26.32 10.28
N GLU A 22 12.97 27.04 11.34
CA GLU A 22 12.45 26.46 12.57
C GLU A 22 11.09 25.80 12.36
N LYS A 23 10.18 26.43 11.60
CA LYS A 23 8.89 25.81 11.23
C LYS A 23 9.09 24.54 10.40
N ILE A 24 9.97 24.54 9.41
CA ILE A 24 10.26 23.35 8.60
C ILE A 24 10.87 22.23 9.46
N LYS A 25 11.76 22.56 10.41
CA LYS A 25 12.31 21.59 11.37
C LYS A 25 11.23 21.02 12.28
N GLN A 26 10.32 21.86 12.78
CA GLN A 26 9.17 21.43 13.59
C GLN A 26 8.27 20.48 12.78
N PHE A 27 7.91 20.81 11.54
CA PHE A 27 7.11 19.93 10.68
C PHE A 27 7.78 18.59 10.42
N LYS A 28 9.10 18.56 10.15
CA LYS A 28 9.84 17.30 9.99
C LYS A 28 9.79 16.45 11.26
N SER A 29 10.05 17.05 12.42
CA SER A 29 9.99 16.32 13.69
C SER A 29 8.59 15.76 13.97
N PHE A 30 7.54 16.53 13.65
CA PHE A 30 6.15 16.10 13.77
C PHE A 30 5.82 14.94 12.83
N ILE A 31 6.23 15.01 11.56
CA ILE A 31 6.03 13.92 10.60
C ILE A 31 6.74 12.66 11.07
N ASP A 32 8.03 12.77 11.44
CA ASP A 32 8.83 11.62 11.91
C ASP A 32 8.22 10.97 13.17
N GLU A 33 7.73 11.77 14.11
CA GLU A 33 7.08 11.26 15.33
C GLU A 33 5.77 10.54 15.01
N ASN A 34 4.93 11.10 14.13
CA ASN A 34 3.69 10.44 13.74
C ASN A 34 3.94 9.19 12.87
N GLU A 35 4.94 9.19 12.00
CA GLU A 35 5.33 8.01 11.22
C GLU A 35 5.82 6.88 12.13
N LYS A 36 6.63 7.21 13.15
CA LYS A 36 7.03 6.25 14.19
C LYS A 36 5.84 5.62 14.91
N ASN A 37 4.76 6.36 15.08
CA ASN A 37 3.52 5.85 15.70
C ASN A 37 2.66 5.03 14.73
N THR A 38 2.76 5.23 13.41
CA THR A 38 1.97 4.46 12.42
C THR A 38 2.41 3.01 12.25
N ILE A 39 3.72 2.73 12.33
CA ILE A 39 4.30 1.39 12.20
C ILE A 39 3.78 0.42 13.28
N PRO A 40 3.84 0.74 14.59
CA PRO A 40 3.36 -0.16 15.64
C PRO A 40 1.85 -0.37 15.56
N ILE A 41 1.06 0.65 15.21
CA ILE A 41 -0.40 0.49 15.01
C ILE A 41 -0.68 -0.47 13.85
N SER A 42 0.09 -0.39 12.76
CA SER A 42 -0.05 -1.29 11.63
C SER A 42 0.30 -2.74 12.01
N SER A 43 1.37 -2.97 12.78
CA SER A 43 1.72 -4.32 13.23
C SER A 43 0.67 -4.89 14.20
N GLU A 44 0.15 -4.06 15.11
CA GLU A 44 -0.91 -4.48 16.02
C GLU A 44 -2.19 -4.88 15.27
N ILE A 45 -2.57 -4.13 14.23
CA ILE A 45 -3.70 -4.51 13.36
C ILE A 45 -3.45 -5.88 12.74
N THR A 46 -2.26 -6.13 12.21
CA THR A 46 -1.94 -7.43 11.60
C THR A 46 -1.94 -8.58 12.61
N ASP A 47 -1.52 -8.34 13.85
CA ASP A 47 -1.58 -9.34 14.92
C ASP A 47 -3.03 -9.67 15.31
N ILE A 48 -3.89 -8.66 15.38
CA ILE A 48 -5.32 -8.86 15.63
C ILE A 48 -5.96 -9.62 14.47
N GLU A 49 -5.67 -9.27 13.21
CA GLU A 49 -6.18 -9.96 12.02
C GLU A 49 -5.75 -11.45 12.01
N ASN A 50 -4.49 -11.74 12.35
CA ASN A 50 -4.01 -13.12 12.51
C ASN A 50 -4.71 -13.87 13.64
N SER A 51 -5.03 -13.18 14.73
CA SER A 51 -5.77 -13.72 15.86
C SER A 51 -7.23 -14.06 15.49
N ILE A 52 -7.90 -13.17 14.74
CA ILE A 52 -9.24 -13.40 14.18
C ILE A 52 -9.25 -14.62 13.28
N LYS A 53 -8.26 -14.75 12.39
CA LYS A 53 -8.15 -15.91 11.49
C LYS A 53 -8.10 -17.23 12.26
N LYS A 54 -7.33 -17.29 13.35
CA LYS A 54 -7.28 -18.48 14.22
C LYS A 54 -8.62 -18.76 14.89
N ASP A 55 -9.36 -17.73 15.28
CA ASP A 55 -10.69 -17.90 15.88
C ASP A 55 -11.70 -18.41 14.85
N TYR A 56 -11.68 -17.93 13.59
CA TYR A 56 -12.47 -18.52 12.50
C TYR A 56 -12.15 -20.00 12.26
N GLU A 57 -10.87 -20.39 12.26
CA GLU A 57 -10.47 -21.79 12.12
C GLU A 57 -11.01 -22.67 13.25
N LYS A 58 -11.06 -22.15 14.49
CA LYS A 58 -11.67 -22.86 15.62
C LYS A 58 -13.18 -22.99 15.46
N ARG A 59 -13.86 -21.92 15.04
CA ARG A 59 -15.30 -21.92 14.78
C ARG A 59 -15.67 -22.97 13.73
N ASP A 60 -14.92 -23.01 12.63
CA ASP A 60 -15.16 -23.95 11.54
C ASP A 60 -14.94 -25.41 11.97
N LYS A 61 -13.96 -25.67 12.85
CA LYS A 61 -13.79 -26.99 13.48
C LYS A 61 -14.99 -27.34 14.37
N GLY A 62 -15.51 -26.38 15.13
CA GLY A 62 -16.73 -26.54 15.92
C GLY A 62 -17.92 -26.95 15.05
N PHE A 63 -18.16 -26.26 13.93
CA PHE A 63 -19.24 -26.61 13.00
C PHE A 63 -19.12 -28.02 12.43
N ARG A 64 -17.91 -28.47 12.10
CA ARG A 64 -17.67 -29.86 11.63
C ARG A 64 -18.02 -30.87 12.71
N LEU A 65 -17.52 -30.66 13.93
CA LEU A 65 -17.78 -31.56 15.05
C LEU A 65 -19.28 -31.63 15.39
N LYS A 66 -19.97 -30.49 15.33
CA LYS A 66 -21.43 -30.44 15.47
C LYS A 66 -22.13 -31.27 14.39
N SER A 67 -21.73 -31.12 13.13
CA SER A 67 -22.29 -31.90 12.02
C SER A 67 -22.06 -33.39 12.20
N ASP A 68 -20.89 -33.81 12.71
CA ASP A 68 -20.59 -35.21 12.99
C ASP A 68 -21.54 -35.77 14.08
N PHE A 69 -21.78 -35.01 15.17
CA PHE A 69 -22.74 -35.42 16.20
C PHE A 69 -24.19 -35.43 15.72
N GLU A 70 -24.58 -34.53 14.82
CA GLU A 70 -25.92 -34.55 14.21
C GLU A 70 -26.10 -35.78 13.32
N ASN A 71 -25.05 -36.19 12.61
CA ASN A 71 -25.04 -37.42 11.81
C ASN A 71 -25.14 -38.67 12.72
N ASP A 72 -24.34 -38.76 13.79
CA ASP A 72 -24.42 -39.83 14.79
C ASP A 72 -25.85 -39.98 15.33
N ILE A 73 -26.49 -38.87 15.71
CA ILE A 73 -27.87 -38.87 16.20
C ILE A 73 -28.83 -39.39 15.12
N THR A 74 -28.66 -38.95 13.88
CA THR A 74 -29.54 -39.33 12.77
C THR A 74 -29.42 -40.83 12.48
N GLU A 75 -28.21 -41.36 12.45
CA GLU A 75 -27.93 -42.78 12.26
C GLU A 75 -28.57 -43.61 13.39
N LEU A 76 -28.37 -43.23 14.65
CA LEU A 76 -28.99 -43.93 15.80
C LEU A 76 -30.52 -43.89 15.74
N LEU A 77 -31.11 -42.78 15.30
CA LEU A 77 -32.57 -42.67 15.13
C LEU A 77 -33.08 -43.55 13.99
N GLU A 78 -32.34 -43.64 12.89
CA GLU A 78 -32.69 -44.48 11.74
C GLU A 78 -32.59 -45.96 12.08
N ILE A 79 -31.53 -46.38 12.78
CA ILE A 79 -31.38 -47.74 13.29
C ILE A 79 -32.58 -48.08 14.20
N ASN A 80 -32.88 -47.25 15.21
CA ASN A 80 -34.04 -47.45 16.08
C ASN A 80 -35.37 -47.54 15.31
N ARG A 81 -35.55 -46.74 14.26
CA ARG A 81 -36.75 -46.78 13.41
C ARG A 81 -36.85 -48.08 12.63
N ASN A 82 -35.75 -48.54 12.02
CA ASN A 82 -35.71 -49.76 11.23
C ASN A 82 -35.98 -51.00 12.09
N TYR A 83 -35.39 -51.09 13.28
CA TYR A 83 -35.66 -52.18 14.22
C TYR A 83 -37.14 -52.22 14.65
N ARG A 84 -37.75 -51.07 14.94
CA ARG A 84 -39.18 -50.99 15.29
C ARG A 84 -40.10 -51.41 14.14
N MET A 85 -39.69 -51.23 12.89
CA MET A 85 -40.47 -51.61 11.70
C MET A 85 -40.29 -53.09 11.33
N SER A 86 -39.13 -53.70 11.63
CA SER A 86 -38.91 -55.14 11.45
C SER A 86 -39.66 -56.00 12.48
N ASP A 87 -40.09 -55.42 13.60
CA ASP A 87 -40.84 -56.08 14.67
C ASP A 87 -42.33 -56.37 14.36
N SER A 88 -42.82 -56.07 13.14
CA SER A 88 -44.15 -56.54 12.72
C SER A 88 -44.25 -58.09 12.60
N LEU A 89 -43.20 -58.83 12.99
CA LEU A 89 -43.13 -60.29 12.99
C LEU A 89 -42.66 -60.94 14.32
N GLN A 90 -42.43 -60.23 15.43
CA GLN A 90 -41.88 -60.86 16.66
C GLN A 90 -42.87 -61.06 17.81
N THR A 91 -43.59 -62.17 17.69
CA THR A 91 -44.06 -63.01 18.80
C THR A 91 -42.89 -63.59 19.62
N SER A 92 -42.39 -62.91 20.66
CA SER A 92 -41.74 -63.57 21.82
C SER A 92 -41.40 -62.58 22.94
N ARG A 93 -41.99 -62.76 24.13
CA ARG A 93 -41.70 -62.00 25.36
C ARG A 93 -40.24 -62.08 25.84
N TYR A 94 -39.40 -62.92 25.21
CA TYR A 94 -38.02 -63.16 25.64
C TYR A 94 -37.00 -62.15 25.05
N TYR A 95 -37.33 -61.47 23.95
CA TYR A 95 -36.47 -60.44 23.34
C TYR A 95 -36.75 -59.02 23.86
N ASP A 96 -37.85 -58.83 24.60
CA ASP A 96 -38.35 -57.52 25.02
C ASP A 96 -37.39 -56.82 26.02
N GLY A 97 -36.76 -57.55 26.95
CA GLY A 97 -35.84 -56.97 27.94
C GLY A 97 -34.57 -56.37 27.33
N ARG A 98 -33.81 -57.17 26.57
CA ARG A 98 -32.55 -56.72 25.94
C ARG A 98 -32.77 -55.63 24.89
N TYR A 99 -33.91 -55.67 24.19
CA TYR A 99 -34.26 -54.64 23.22
C TYR A 99 -34.58 -53.31 23.90
N ASN A 100 -35.34 -53.33 25.00
CA ASN A 100 -35.61 -52.13 25.79
C ASN A 100 -34.32 -51.55 26.39
N ASP A 101 -33.39 -52.39 26.84
CA ASP A 101 -32.07 -51.95 27.33
C ASP A 101 -31.27 -51.25 26.22
N TRP A 102 -31.18 -51.85 25.03
CA TRP A 102 -30.48 -51.25 23.88
C TRP A 102 -31.12 -49.93 23.41
N ILE A 103 -32.46 -49.84 23.38
CA ILE A 103 -33.16 -48.57 23.10
C ILE A 103 -32.81 -47.51 24.14
N ASN A 104 -32.78 -47.89 25.42
CA ASN A 104 -32.48 -46.95 26.50
C ASN A 104 -31.03 -46.46 26.43
N GLU A 105 -30.09 -47.34 26.08
CA GLU A 105 -28.70 -47.00 25.81
C GLU A 105 -28.58 -46.00 24.64
N ASN A 106 -29.20 -46.29 23.49
CA ASN A 106 -29.22 -45.36 22.37
C ASN A 106 -29.83 -44.00 22.71
N LYS A 107 -30.92 -43.98 23.49
CA LYS A 107 -31.51 -42.73 23.98
C LYS A 107 -30.55 -41.96 24.90
N ALA A 108 -29.76 -42.65 25.72
CA ALA A 108 -28.74 -42.02 26.54
C ALA A 108 -27.65 -41.39 25.68
N ILE A 109 -27.12 -42.13 24.69
CA ILE A 109 -26.13 -41.63 23.73
C ILE A 109 -26.66 -40.41 22.97
N ILE A 110 -27.90 -40.45 22.46
CA ILE A 110 -28.52 -39.31 21.77
C ILE A 110 -28.62 -38.09 22.68
N ARG A 111 -28.99 -38.27 23.97
CA ARG A 111 -29.04 -37.15 24.93
C ARG A 111 -27.66 -36.56 25.17
N GLU A 112 -26.65 -37.40 25.29
CA GLU A 112 -25.26 -36.96 25.47
C GLU A 112 -24.78 -36.16 24.24
N ARG A 113 -24.97 -36.69 23.03
CA ARG A 113 -24.63 -35.99 21.77
C ARG A 113 -25.34 -34.65 21.65
N ARG A 114 -26.63 -34.57 22.00
CA ARG A 114 -27.36 -33.30 22.03
C ARG A 114 -26.80 -32.32 23.06
N SER A 115 -26.29 -32.81 24.19
CA SER A 115 -25.61 -31.95 25.15
C SER A 115 -24.30 -31.42 24.57
N GLN A 116 -23.49 -32.29 23.97
CA GLN A 116 -22.24 -31.90 23.32
C GLN A 116 -22.46 -30.88 22.19
N ILE A 117 -23.53 -31.02 21.40
CA ILE A 117 -23.92 -30.02 20.39
C ILE A 117 -24.23 -28.67 21.03
N ARG A 118 -24.97 -28.63 22.16
CA ARG A 118 -25.26 -27.37 22.86
C ARG A 118 -24.00 -26.71 23.40
N ASP A 119 -23.06 -27.50 23.92
CA ASP A 119 -21.78 -26.99 24.39
C ASP A 119 -20.96 -26.44 23.22
N ILE A 120 -20.94 -27.11 22.07
CA ILE A 120 -20.31 -26.62 20.85
C ILE A 120 -20.96 -25.30 20.39
N ASP A 121 -22.29 -25.23 20.35
CA ASP A 121 -23.00 -24.01 19.97
C ASP A 121 -22.65 -22.84 20.88
N ALA A 122 -22.54 -23.06 22.19
CA ALA A 122 -22.07 -22.05 23.13
C ALA A 122 -20.63 -21.61 22.80
N THR A 123 -19.71 -22.54 22.54
CA THR A 123 -18.33 -22.19 22.17
C THR A 123 -18.24 -21.44 20.84
N ILE A 124 -19.09 -21.77 19.86
CA ILE A 124 -19.16 -21.06 18.58
C ILE A 124 -19.62 -19.63 18.81
N ASN A 125 -20.69 -19.42 19.58
CA ASN A 125 -21.20 -18.09 19.91
C ASN A 125 -20.13 -17.24 20.64
N ASP A 126 -19.42 -17.82 21.60
CA ASP A 126 -18.32 -17.13 22.30
C ASP A 126 -17.18 -16.74 21.34
N ILE A 127 -16.85 -17.61 20.39
CA ILE A 127 -15.85 -17.31 19.36
C ILE A 127 -16.35 -16.17 18.46
N GLU A 128 -17.60 -16.17 18.05
CA GLU A 128 -18.17 -15.11 17.21
C GLU A 128 -18.18 -13.76 17.93
N ASN A 129 -18.55 -13.73 19.21
CA ASN A 129 -18.46 -12.52 20.03
C ASN A 129 -17.03 -11.98 20.09
N ARG A 130 -16.04 -12.85 20.34
CA ARG A 130 -14.61 -12.47 20.35
C ARG A 130 -14.11 -11.97 19.00
N ILE A 131 -14.64 -12.48 17.89
CA ILE A 131 -14.32 -11.99 16.55
C ILE A 131 -14.89 -10.58 16.38
N ASN A 132 -16.16 -10.37 16.72
CA ASN A 132 -16.81 -9.05 16.61
C ASN A 132 -16.05 -7.98 17.42
N GLU A 133 -15.70 -8.29 18.67
CA GLU A 133 -14.91 -7.38 19.52
C GLU A 133 -13.56 -7.00 18.88
N LYS A 134 -12.88 -7.97 18.25
CA LYS A 134 -11.61 -7.71 17.57
C LYS A 134 -11.76 -6.93 16.27
N GLU A 135 -12.85 -7.14 15.54
CA GLU A 135 -13.17 -6.37 14.34
C GLU A 135 -13.43 -4.90 14.70
N ASP A 136 -14.15 -4.64 15.79
CA ASP A 136 -14.36 -3.29 16.32
C ASP A 136 -13.04 -2.63 16.74
N LEU A 137 -12.14 -3.38 17.41
CA LEU A 137 -10.81 -2.89 17.75
C LEU A 137 -9.97 -2.54 16.51
N ILE A 138 -10.04 -3.36 15.45
CA ILE A 138 -9.39 -3.05 14.17
C ILE A 138 -9.98 -1.78 13.56
N TYR A 139 -11.30 -1.63 13.61
CA TYR A 139 -11.98 -0.45 13.07
C TYR A 139 -11.50 0.83 13.75
N GLU A 140 -11.47 0.86 15.08
CA GLU A 140 -10.99 2.03 15.84
C GLU A 140 -9.50 2.31 15.60
N LYS A 141 -8.65 1.27 15.53
CA LYS A 141 -7.23 1.45 15.17
C LYS A 141 -7.05 2.00 13.76
N LYS A 142 -7.78 1.48 12.75
CA LYS A 142 -7.73 1.98 11.37
C LYS A 142 -8.21 3.44 11.28
N LYS A 143 -9.24 3.81 12.05
CA LYS A 143 -9.71 5.19 12.14
C LYS A 143 -8.66 6.12 12.76
N GLY A 144 -7.99 5.71 13.83
CA GLY A 144 -6.86 6.42 14.41
C GLY A 144 -5.70 6.60 13.42
N LEU A 145 -5.34 5.54 12.71
CA LEU A 145 -4.30 5.55 11.69
C LEU A 145 -4.64 6.48 10.51
N ASN A 146 -5.90 6.51 10.07
CA ASN A 146 -6.35 7.44 9.04
C ASN A 146 -6.26 8.89 9.49
N LYS A 147 -6.58 9.18 10.76
CA LYS A 147 -6.42 10.51 11.34
C LYS A 147 -4.95 10.93 11.38
N LEU A 148 -4.05 10.04 11.82
CA LEU A 148 -2.61 10.30 11.81
C LEU A 148 -2.09 10.59 10.40
N ARG A 149 -2.48 9.78 9.41
CA ARG A 149 -2.09 9.99 8.00
C ARG A 149 -2.61 11.31 7.46
N LYS A 150 -3.83 11.70 7.80
CA LYS A 150 -4.38 12.99 7.42
C LYS A 150 -3.57 14.15 8.01
N ASN A 151 -3.25 14.09 9.31
CA ASN A 151 -2.42 15.10 9.97
C ASN A 151 -1.01 15.19 9.36
N ILE A 152 -0.40 14.06 9.01
CA ILE A 152 0.89 14.03 8.29
C ILE A 152 0.77 14.70 6.92
N GLY A 153 -0.30 14.40 6.17
CA GLY A 153 -0.57 15.02 4.87
C GLY A 153 -0.75 16.53 4.98
N GLU A 154 -1.56 17.01 5.92
CA GLU A 154 -1.77 18.44 6.17
C GLU A 154 -0.47 19.15 6.56
N ALA A 155 0.33 18.55 7.45
CA ALA A 155 1.64 19.09 7.83
C ALA A 155 2.63 19.13 6.64
N SER A 156 2.60 18.12 5.77
CA SER A 156 3.43 18.10 4.56
C SER A 156 3.00 19.17 3.56
N ASP A 157 1.69 19.34 3.34
CA ASP A 157 1.14 20.36 2.45
C ASP A 157 1.47 21.78 2.94
N GLU A 158 1.39 22.02 4.25
CA GLU A 158 1.79 23.28 4.87
C GLU A 158 3.28 23.56 4.71
N ARG A 159 4.12 22.55 4.95
CA ARG A 159 5.56 22.63 4.70
C ARG A 159 5.85 22.98 3.24
N ASP A 160 5.20 22.32 2.29
CA ASP A 160 5.43 22.55 0.87
C ASP A 160 4.97 23.95 0.44
N LYS A 161 3.88 24.47 1.01
CA LYS A 161 3.45 25.87 0.78
C LYS A 161 4.51 26.89 1.22
N ILE A 162 5.19 26.65 2.35
CA ILE A 162 6.29 27.52 2.81
C ILE A 162 7.43 27.47 1.78
N ILE A 163 7.89 26.26 1.44
CA ILE A 163 8.98 26.05 0.48
C ILE A 163 8.67 26.70 -0.88
N TRP A 164 7.43 26.60 -1.36
CA TRP A 164 7.00 27.21 -2.63
C TRP A 164 7.00 28.74 -2.57
N LYS A 165 6.52 29.34 -1.49
CA LYS A 165 6.57 30.80 -1.32
C LYS A 165 7.99 31.32 -1.34
N ASP A 166 8.89 30.67 -0.61
CA ASP A 166 10.29 31.07 -0.53
C ASP A 166 10.96 30.97 -1.90
N ARG A 167 10.66 29.92 -2.68
CA ARG A 167 11.16 29.75 -4.05
C ARG A 167 10.65 30.82 -5.01
N ASP A 168 9.37 31.19 -4.90
CA ASP A 168 8.78 32.24 -5.72
C ASP A 168 9.37 33.62 -5.38
N GLU A 169 9.57 33.91 -4.10
CA GLU A 169 10.22 35.15 -3.64
C GLU A 169 11.68 35.23 -4.08
N GLU A 170 12.43 34.14 -3.97
CA GLU A 170 13.80 34.07 -4.44
C GLU A 170 13.88 34.26 -5.96
N SER A 171 12.95 33.66 -6.71
CA SER A 171 12.85 33.85 -8.16
C SER A 171 12.57 35.32 -8.53
N LYS A 172 11.73 36.02 -7.76
CA LYS A 172 11.47 37.46 -7.95
C LYS A 172 12.72 38.29 -7.66
N ARG A 173 13.40 38.05 -6.53
CA ARG A 173 14.65 38.75 -6.17
C ARG A 173 15.73 38.56 -7.25
N ILE A 174 15.88 37.35 -7.78
CA ILE A 174 16.84 37.07 -8.86
C ILE A 174 16.48 37.88 -10.12
N ASN A 175 15.20 37.95 -10.48
CA ASN A 175 14.77 38.74 -11.64
C ASN A 175 14.99 40.24 -11.43
N GLU A 176 14.66 40.78 -10.26
CA GLU A 176 14.92 42.18 -9.89
C GLU A 176 16.42 42.53 -9.95
N LEU A 177 17.29 41.68 -9.40
CA LEU A 177 18.74 41.85 -9.48
C LEU A 177 19.25 41.79 -10.92
N ARG A 178 18.64 40.94 -11.76
CA ARG A 178 18.98 40.84 -13.18
C ARG A 178 18.61 42.11 -13.94
N GLU A 179 17.45 42.70 -13.65
CA GLU A 179 17.01 43.97 -14.23
C GLU A 179 17.93 45.12 -13.78
N GLN A 180 18.24 45.24 -12.49
CA GLN A 180 19.16 46.25 -11.97
C GLN A 180 20.58 46.13 -12.53
N GLY A 181 21.09 44.90 -12.68
CA GLY A 181 22.41 44.66 -13.27
C GLY A 181 22.47 44.88 -14.79
N LEU A 182 21.36 44.68 -15.52
CA LEU A 182 21.25 45.01 -16.94
C LEU A 182 21.24 46.53 -17.16
N ASP A 183 20.61 47.28 -16.25
CA ASP A 183 20.58 48.74 -16.32
C ASP A 183 21.97 49.34 -16.01
N GLU A 184 22.67 48.85 -14.98
CA GLU A 184 24.03 49.33 -14.67
C GLU A 184 25.08 48.96 -15.72
N PHE A 185 24.97 47.77 -16.32
CA PHE A 185 25.90 47.34 -17.37
C PHE A 185 25.57 47.99 -18.72
N GLY A 186 24.28 48.19 -19.02
CA GLY A 186 23.79 48.92 -20.19
C GLY A 186 24.19 50.39 -20.15
N ASP A 187 24.07 51.06 -19.01
CA ASP A 187 24.47 52.46 -18.83
C ASP A 187 25.99 52.65 -18.96
N ARG A 188 26.80 51.70 -18.48
CA ARG A 188 28.27 51.77 -18.68
C ARG A 188 28.68 51.55 -20.14
N PHE A 189 27.93 50.74 -20.90
CA PHE A 189 28.17 50.54 -22.33
C PHE A 189 27.68 51.73 -23.19
N LEU A 190 26.55 52.34 -22.84
CA LEU A 190 25.96 53.45 -23.59
C LEU A 190 26.57 54.82 -23.26
N THR A 191 27.08 55.03 -22.03
CA THR A 191 27.72 56.31 -21.64
C THR A 191 29.17 56.47 -22.10
N GLY A 192 29.73 55.50 -22.86
CA GLY A 192 30.97 55.70 -23.62
C GLY A 192 32.22 55.97 -22.79
N LYS A 193 32.24 55.66 -21.49
CA LYS A 193 33.44 55.77 -20.64
C LYS A 193 34.29 54.50 -20.69
N PHE A 194 34.62 54.03 -21.89
CA PHE A 194 35.78 53.15 -22.03
C PHE A 194 37.02 54.03 -21.99
N ILE A 195 37.69 54.04 -20.84
CA ILE A 195 39.11 54.40 -20.76
C ILE A 195 39.80 53.42 -21.71
N LYS A 196 40.20 53.90 -22.88
CA LYS A 196 41.05 53.14 -23.80
C LYS A 196 42.30 52.75 -23.00
N PRO A 197 42.60 51.46 -22.79
CA PRO A 197 43.94 51.10 -22.40
C PRO A 197 44.84 51.56 -23.54
N ASN A 198 45.88 52.33 -23.20
CA ASN A 198 47.01 52.60 -24.09
C ASN A 198 47.63 51.24 -24.44
N LEU A 199 47.16 50.62 -25.52
CA LEU A 199 47.80 49.49 -26.16
C LEU A 199 48.65 50.07 -27.29
N GLU A 200 49.95 50.04 -27.07
CA GLU A 200 50.96 50.23 -28.11
C GLU A 200 50.66 49.28 -29.28
N PRO A 201 50.78 49.75 -30.53
CA PRO A 201 50.52 48.91 -31.69
C PRO A 201 51.59 47.82 -31.82
N GLU A 202 51.22 46.56 -31.62
CA GLU A 202 52.04 45.42 -32.03
C GLU A 202 52.23 45.43 -33.56
N PRO A 203 53.43 45.07 -34.05
CA PRO A 203 53.71 45.07 -35.48
C PRO A 203 53.00 43.92 -36.21
N GLU A 204 52.47 44.27 -37.38
CA GLU A 204 51.84 43.39 -38.35
C GLU A 204 52.77 42.24 -38.79
N PRO A 205 52.30 40.97 -38.80
CA PRO A 205 52.98 39.93 -39.55
C PRO A 205 52.57 39.98 -41.03
N GLU A 206 53.57 40.14 -41.88
CA GLU A 206 53.50 40.05 -43.34
C GLU A 206 53.11 38.64 -43.85
N PRO A 207 52.65 38.53 -45.12
CA PRO A 207 51.80 37.44 -45.57
C PRO A 207 52.57 36.34 -46.30
N GLU A 208 52.45 35.09 -45.84
CA GLU A 208 52.91 33.93 -46.62
C GLU A 208 51.81 32.88 -46.85
N SER A 209 51.39 32.82 -48.11
CA SER A 209 51.07 31.60 -48.88
C SER A 209 49.80 30.79 -48.53
N LYS A 210 48.74 31.13 -49.30
CA LYS A 210 47.97 30.23 -50.18
C LYS A 210 47.83 28.74 -49.78
N SER A 211 46.58 28.43 -49.40
CA SER A 211 45.71 27.38 -49.96
C SER A 211 46.25 25.96 -50.11
N LEU A 212 45.55 25.00 -49.50
CA LEU A 212 45.18 23.73 -50.14
C LEU A 212 44.10 23.03 -49.29
N TRP A 213 42.98 22.67 -49.93
CA TRP A 213 41.85 21.86 -49.41
C TRP A 213 40.63 22.55 -48.78
N SER A 214 40.05 23.48 -49.55
CA SER A 214 38.59 23.53 -49.71
C SER A 214 38.15 22.64 -50.89
N ARG A 215 37.46 21.53 -50.59
CA ARG A 215 36.61 20.65 -51.45
C ARG A 215 36.65 19.26 -50.77
N VAL A 216 35.56 18.62 -50.34
CA VAL A 216 34.38 18.24 -51.11
C VAL A 216 33.18 18.00 -50.18
N PHE A 217 32.09 18.67 -50.56
CA PHE A 217 30.66 18.37 -50.40
C PHE A 217 30.20 16.95 -50.01
N ASN A 218 29.15 16.91 -49.19
CA ASN A 218 27.96 16.04 -49.22
C ASN A 218 28.10 14.51 -49.35
N ARG A 219 27.61 13.79 -48.34
CA ARG A 219 26.81 12.55 -48.46
C ARG A 219 26.15 12.23 -47.11
N SER A 220 24.85 12.49 -46.99
CA SER A 220 23.76 11.52 -47.19
C SER A 220 23.47 10.63 -45.98
N THR A 221 22.34 10.93 -45.34
CA THR A 221 21.40 10.02 -44.68
C THR A 221 21.60 8.51 -44.92
N GLN A 222 21.86 7.72 -43.87
CA GLN A 222 21.52 6.30 -43.86
C GLN A 222 21.30 5.71 -42.46
N LYS A 223 20.03 5.43 -42.18
CA LYS A 223 19.48 4.21 -41.56
C LYS A 223 20.40 3.37 -40.65
N LYS A 224 20.08 3.35 -39.36
CA LYS A 224 20.00 2.13 -38.51
C LYS A 224 18.79 2.33 -37.58
N GLY A 225 17.69 1.59 -37.65
CA GLY A 225 17.52 0.20 -38.05
C GLY A 225 17.51 -0.76 -36.84
N GLY A 226 16.98 -0.34 -35.69
CA GLY A 226 16.84 -1.18 -34.49
C GLY A 226 15.50 -1.91 -34.43
N LYS A 227 15.36 -3.01 -35.18
CA LYS A 227 14.30 -4.01 -34.97
C LYS A 227 14.57 -4.74 -33.65
N ARG A 228 13.64 -4.70 -32.68
CA ARG A 228 13.52 -5.76 -31.68
C ARG A 228 12.14 -6.42 -31.76
N ARG A 229 12.24 -7.74 -31.89
CA ARG A 229 11.25 -8.75 -32.24
C ARG A 229 10.10 -8.87 -31.24
N SER A 230 8.95 -9.15 -31.84
CA SER A 230 7.78 -9.85 -31.31
C SER A 230 8.08 -11.21 -30.67
N LYS A 231 7.44 -11.50 -29.54
CA LYS A 231 6.87 -12.80 -29.08
C LYS A 231 5.90 -12.45 -27.93
N GLY A 232 4.69 -12.97 -27.79
CA GLY A 232 3.96 -14.00 -28.50
C GLY A 232 2.49 -13.98 -28.08
N LYS A 233 1.66 -14.52 -28.97
CA LYS A 233 0.23 -14.75 -28.78
C LYS A 233 0.00 -15.93 -27.82
N SER A 234 -0.98 -15.84 -26.92
CA SER A 234 -1.81 -16.99 -26.51
C SER A 234 -3.27 -16.50 -26.45
N LYS A 235 -4.10 -16.91 -27.41
CA LYS A 235 -5.07 -18.03 -27.34
C LYS A 235 -6.03 -17.89 -26.14
N LYS A 236 -7.24 -17.40 -26.41
CA LYS A 236 -8.46 -18.23 -26.61
C LYS A 236 -8.85 -19.03 -25.35
N GLY A 237 -9.93 -18.60 -24.71
CA GLY A 237 -10.61 -19.35 -23.66
C GLY A 237 -12.04 -18.86 -23.45
N GLY A 238 -12.87 -18.94 -24.50
CA GLY A 238 -14.30 -18.73 -24.36
C GLY A 238 -14.94 -19.84 -23.52
N ARG A 239 -15.72 -19.47 -22.50
CA ARG A 239 -16.76 -20.32 -21.95
C ARG A 239 -18.04 -19.52 -21.79
N ARG A 240 -18.89 -19.68 -22.80
CA ARG A 240 -20.34 -19.53 -22.72
C ARG A 240 -20.84 -20.42 -21.57
N ARG A 241 -21.58 -19.86 -20.60
CA ARG A 241 -22.55 -20.65 -19.82
C ARG A 241 -23.94 -20.20 -20.24
N ARG A 242 -24.64 -21.16 -20.84
CA ARG A 242 -26.05 -21.09 -21.22
C ARG A 242 -26.93 -21.08 -19.97
N HIS A 243 -28.06 -20.40 -20.11
CA HIS A 243 -29.25 -20.47 -19.29
C HIS A 243 -29.65 -21.90 -18.91
N THR A 244 -30.15 -22.07 -17.69
CA THR A 244 -31.35 -22.86 -17.44
C THR A 244 -32.27 -22.11 -16.48
N ARG A 245 -33.34 -21.60 -17.07
CA ARG A 245 -34.61 -21.21 -16.46
C ARG A 245 -35.25 -22.48 -15.88
N LYS A 246 -35.65 -22.48 -14.60
CA LYS A 246 -36.66 -23.40 -14.07
C LYS A 246 -37.67 -22.60 -13.25
N HIS A 247 -38.86 -22.47 -13.83
CA HIS A 247 -40.11 -22.20 -13.15
C HIS A 247 -40.61 -23.47 -12.43
N ARG A 248 -41.54 -23.25 -11.50
CA ARG A 248 -42.44 -24.16 -10.76
C ARG A 248 -41.85 -24.73 -9.45
N LYS A 249 -42.57 -24.74 -8.33
CA LYS A 249 -44.01 -24.55 -8.08
C LYS A 249 -44.27 -23.42 -7.09
#